data_AF-A0A498L153-F1
#
_entry.id   AF-A0A498L153-F1
#
_cell.length_a   1.000
_cell.length_b   1.000
_cell.length_c   1.000
_cell.angle_alpha   90.00
_cell.angle_beta   90.00
_cell.angle_gamma   90.00
#
_symmetry.space_group_name_H-M   'P 1'
#
loop_
_entity.id
_entity.type
_entity.pdbx_description
1 polymer ?
#
loop_
_entity_poly.entity_id
_entity_poly.type
_entity_poly.pdbx_seq_one_letter_code
_entity_poly.pdbx_strand_id
1 'polypeptide(L)'
;MPDEYDLPSDADPVVCDHCGAPFAEAELLALHRGIDHADALDASERDAFEDAYESEEERLRLFRLKALGALVFLYFGLLITYSVFA
;
A
#
# COMPACT_ATOMS: atom_id res chain seq x y z
N MET A 1 10.01 -16.77 -22.65
CA MET A 1 9.39 -15.56 -22.09
C MET A 1 8.53 -16.06 -20.95
N PRO A 2 8.86 -15.81 -19.68
CA PRO A 2 8.24 -16.55 -18.58
C PRO A 2 6.79 -16.08 -18.34
N ASP A 3 5.86 -16.99 -18.59
CA ASP A 3 4.42 -16.99 -18.25
C ASP A 3 4.17 -17.11 -16.72
N GLU A 4 4.92 -16.41 -15.87
CA GLU A 4 4.84 -16.61 -14.41
C GLU A 4 4.04 -15.52 -13.65
N TYR A 5 3.70 -14.42 -14.32
CA TYR A 5 2.96 -13.31 -13.70
C TYR A 5 1.48 -13.36 -14.08
N ASP A 6 0.65 -13.81 -13.14
CA ASP A 6 -0.80 -13.86 -13.27
C ASP A 6 -1.38 -12.46 -13.00
N LEU A 7 -1.52 -11.66 -14.06
CA LEU A 7 -2.06 -10.30 -14.00
C LEU A 7 -3.59 -10.33 -14.20
N PRO A 8 -4.35 -9.47 -13.50
CA PRO A 8 -5.78 -9.31 -13.77
C PRO A 8 -6.00 -8.88 -15.22
N SER A 9 -6.99 -9.44 -15.91
CA SER A 9 -7.17 -9.19 -17.35
C SER A 9 -7.57 -7.75 -17.72
N ASP A 10 -7.94 -6.94 -16.74
CA ASP A 10 -8.32 -5.52 -16.89
C ASP A 10 -7.19 -4.55 -16.49
N ALA A 11 -6.00 -5.05 -16.14
CA ALA A 11 -4.86 -4.20 -15.80
C ALA A 11 -4.08 -3.81 -17.08
N ASP A 12 -3.71 -2.54 -17.22
CA ASP A 12 -2.72 -2.08 -18.20
C ASP A 12 -1.32 -2.27 -17.60
N PRO A 13 -0.57 -3.32 -17.99
CA PRO A 13 0.66 -3.68 -17.29
C PRO A 13 1.78 -2.68 -17.57
N VAL A 14 2.39 -2.18 -16.50
CA VAL A 14 3.58 -1.32 -16.58
C VAL A 14 4.81 -2.18 -16.38
N VAL A 15 5.71 -2.18 -17.36
CA VAL A 15 6.91 -3.05 -17.35
C VAL A 15 8.11 -2.27 -16.84
N CYS A 16 8.89 -2.87 -15.94
CA CYS A 16 10.14 -2.29 -15.49
C CYS A 16 11.22 -2.42 -16.59
N ASP A 17 11.80 -1.30 -17.03
CA ASP A 17 12.84 -1.28 -18.06
C ASP A 17 14.16 -1.97 -17.65
N HIS A 18 14.41 -2.14 -16.35
CA HIS A 18 15.64 -2.76 -15.83
C HIS A 18 15.57 -4.29 -15.76
N CYS A 19 14.46 -4.85 -15.29
CA CYS A 19 14.30 -6.28 -15.06
C CYS A 19 13.26 -6.95 -15.97
N GLY A 20 12.45 -6.16 -16.68
CA GLY A 20 11.39 -6.65 -17.57
C GLY A 20 10.17 -7.21 -16.83
N ALA A 21 10.08 -7.05 -15.50
CA ALA A 21 8.95 -7.53 -14.73
C ALA A 21 7.69 -6.66 -14.98
N PRO A 22 6.53 -7.27 -15.29
CA PRO A 22 5.29 -6.56 -15.50
C PRO A 22 4.55 -6.35 -14.15
N PHE A 23 4.10 -5.13 -13.91
CA PHE A 23 3.35 -4.73 -12.72
C PHE A 23 1.96 -4.22 -13.11
N ALA A 24 0.97 -4.45 -12.25
CA ALA A 24 -0.41 -4.01 -12.50
C ALA A 24 -0.58 -2.48 -12.40
N GLU A 25 0.27 -1.81 -11.63
CA GLU A 25 0.15 -0.39 -11.31
C GLU A 25 1.53 0.29 -11.35
N ALA A 26 1.57 1.56 -11.75
CA ALA A 26 2.81 2.34 -11.79
C ALA A 26 3.43 2.54 -10.40
N GLU A 27 2.59 2.60 -9.36
CA GLU A 27 2.99 2.73 -7.96
C GLU A 27 3.80 1.50 -7.47
N LEU A 28 3.37 0.29 -7.86
CA LEU A 28 4.09 -0.95 -7.58
C LEU A 28 5.45 -1.01 -8.28
N LEU A 29 5.53 -0.49 -9.51
CA LEU A 29 6.78 -0.41 -10.25
C LEU A 29 7.74 0.62 -9.62
N ALA A 30 7.24 1.76 -9.15
CA ALA A 30 8.03 2.73 -8.41
C ALA A 30 8.59 2.12 -7.11
N LEU A 31 7.74 1.41 -6.35
CA LEU A 31 8.13 0.69 -5.14
C LEU A 31 9.22 -0.37 -5.43
N HIS A 32 9.06 -1.15 -6.48
CA HIS A 32 10.04 -2.15 -6.91
C HIS A 32 11.38 -1.53 -7.30
N ARG A 33 11.38 -0.41 -8.06
CA ARG A 33 12.63 0.29 -8.41
C ARG A 33 13.34 0.81 -7.16
N GLY A 34 12.61 1.32 -6.18
CA GLY A 34 13.16 1.75 -4.88
C GLY A 34 13.82 0.63 -4.07
N ILE A 35 13.32 -0.61 -4.16
CA ILE A 35 13.79 -1.76 -3.37
C ILE A 35 14.93 -2.50 -4.08
N ASP A 36 14.78 -2.80 -5.37
CA ASP A 36 15.70 -3.67 -6.13
C ASP A 36 16.67 -2.89 -7.04
N HIS A 37 16.37 -1.64 -7.37
CA HIS A 37 17.15 -0.79 -8.27
C HIS A 37 17.50 0.58 -7.66
N ALA A 38 17.62 0.64 -6.32
CA ALA A 38 17.88 1.86 -5.57
C ALA A 38 19.08 2.68 -6.11
N ASP A 39 20.13 1.99 -6.52
CA ASP A 39 21.39 2.59 -7.01
C ASP A 39 21.32 3.15 -8.43
N ALA A 40 20.29 2.78 -9.20
CA ALA A 40 20.11 3.19 -10.59
C ALA A 40 19.01 4.26 -10.77
N LEU A 41 18.32 4.65 -9.69
CA LEU A 41 17.22 5.61 -9.74
C LEU A 41 17.72 7.02 -10.06
N ASP A 42 17.06 7.65 -11.03
CA ASP A 42 17.18 9.09 -11.21
C ASP A 42 16.45 9.88 -10.11
N ALA A 43 16.59 11.21 -10.11
CA ALA A 43 15.96 12.05 -9.09
C ALA A 43 14.42 12.05 -9.17
N SER A 44 13.85 11.98 -10.37
CA SER A 44 12.41 11.95 -10.57
C SER A 44 11.79 10.61 -10.20
N GLU A 45 12.52 9.51 -10.41
CA GLU A 45 12.10 8.18 -10.00
C GLU A 45 12.18 7.98 -8.47
N ARG A 46 13.14 8.66 -7.81
CA ARG A 46 13.19 8.71 -6.34
C ARG A 46 12.00 9.47 -5.76
N ASP A 47 11.65 10.63 -6.32
CA ASP A 47 10.46 11.37 -5.88
C ASP A 47 9.18 10.55 -6.08
N ALA A 48 9.06 9.85 -7.22
CA ALA A 48 7.93 8.96 -7.48
C ALA A 48 7.86 7.76 -6.51
N PHE A 49 9.00 7.24 -6.07
CA PHE A 49 9.06 6.22 -5.04
C PHE A 49 8.61 6.75 -3.68
N GLU A 50 9.07 7.95 -3.30
CA GLU A 50 8.74 8.55 -2.01
C GLU A 50 7.24 8.89 -1.92
N ASP A 51 6.66 9.45 -2.98
CA ASP A 51 5.22 9.69 -3.09
C ASP A 51 4.40 8.39 -2.97
N ALA A 52 4.80 7.34 -3.67
CA ALA A 52 4.17 6.01 -3.61
C ALA A 52 4.31 5.33 -2.23
N TYR A 53 5.40 5.63 -1.53
CA TYR A 53 5.63 5.11 -0.18
C TYR A 53 4.73 5.83 0.85
N GLU A 54 4.64 7.16 0.75
CA GLU A 54 3.79 7.97 1.63
C GLU A 54 2.29 7.66 1.46
N SER A 55 1.82 7.45 0.23
CA SER A 55 0.41 7.08 -0.06
C SER A 55 0.00 5.74 0.55
N GLU A 56 0.86 4.71 0.46
CA GLU A 56 0.64 3.40 1.08
C GLU A 56 0.67 3.51 2.61
N GLU A 57 1.61 4.27 3.18
CA GLU A 57 1.66 4.49 4.63
C GLU A 57 0.42 5.22 5.16
N GLU A 58 -0.08 6.21 4.44
CA GLU A 58 -1.25 6.99 4.87
C GLU A 58 -2.52 6.13 4.89
N ARG A 59 -2.70 5.26 3.89
CA ARG A 59 -3.78 4.26 3.87
C ARG A 59 -3.70 3.30 5.05
N LEU A 60 -2.51 2.78 5.35
CA LEU A 60 -2.29 1.89 6.50
C LEU A 60 -2.53 2.61 7.83
N ARG A 61 -2.10 3.86 7.96
CA ARG A 61 -2.29 4.69 9.15
C ARG A 61 -3.76 4.97 9.40
N LEU A 62 -4.53 5.31 8.36
CA LEU A 62 -5.97 5.54 8.45
C LEU A 62 -6.73 4.26 8.82
N PHE A 63 -6.33 3.10 8.28
CA PHE A 63 -6.93 1.82 8.65
C PHE A 63 -6.69 1.52 10.15
N ARG A 64 -5.46 1.67 10.63
CA ARG A 64 -5.11 1.49 12.05
C ARG A 64 -5.91 2.45 12.94
N LEU A 65 -6.05 3.71 12.54
CA LEU A 65 -6.82 4.71 13.27
C LEU A 65 -8.31 4.35 13.34
N LYS A 66 -8.91 3.91 12.22
CA LYS A 66 -10.30 3.45 12.18
C LYS A 66 -10.52 2.23 13.07
N ALA A 67 -9.62 1.24 13.02
CA ALA A 67 -9.69 0.04 13.85
C ALA A 67 -9.58 0.37 15.34
N LEU A 68 -8.63 1.23 15.73
CA LEU A 68 -8.46 1.71 17.10
C LEU A 68 -9.72 2.46 17.57
N GLY A 69 -10.24 3.38 16.75
CA GLY A 69 -11.47 4.11 17.04
C GLY A 69 -12.66 3.19 17.26
N ALA A 70 -12.85 2.19 16.40
CA ALA A 70 -13.92 1.20 16.53
C ALA A 70 -13.81 0.40 17.84
N LEU A 71 -12.59 -0.03 18.22
CA LEU A 71 -12.34 -0.74 19.48
C LEU A 71 -12.69 0.13 20.69
N VAL A 72 -12.26 1.39 20.68
CA VAL A 72 -12.58 2.36 21.74
C VAL A 72 -14.09 2.54 21.86
N PHE A 73 -14.81 2.77 20.75
CA PHE A 73 -16.27 2.90 20.77
C PHE A 73 -16.97 1.66 21.30
N LEU A 74 -16.53 0.46 20.90
CA LEU A 74 -17.07 -0.79 21.42
C LEU A 74 -16.86 -0.91 22.93
N TYR A 75 -15.65 -0.64 23.41
CA TYR A 75 -15.33 -0.71 24.84
C TYR A 75 -16.20 0.25 25.66
N PHE A 76 -16.28 1.52 25.24
CA PHE A 76 -17.15 2.50 25.91
C PHE A 76 -18.62 2.12 25.83
N GLY A 77 -19.09 1.60 24.69
CA GLY A 77 -20.45 1.10 24.54
C GLY A 77 -20.76 -0.05 25.50
N LEU A 78 -19.83 -1.00 25.67
CA LEU A 78 -19.94 -2.05 26.68
C LEU A 78 -19.94 -1.49 28.10
N LEU A 79 -19.08 -0.53 28.42
CA LEU A 79 -19.05 0.09 29.75
C LEU A 79 -20.34 0.82 30.10
N ILE A 80 -20.88 1.60 29.16
CA ILE A 80 -22.17 2.29 29.33
C ILE A 80 -23.28 1.26 29.54
N THR A 81 -23.33 0.23 28.69
CA THR A 81 -24.31 -0.86 28.82
C THR A 81 -24.20 -1.51 30.20
N TYR A 82 -23.00 -1.93 30.60
CA TYR A 82 -22.75 -2.49 31.92
C TYR A 82 -23.22 -1.54 33.03
N SER A 83 -22.85 -0.26 32.98
CA SER A 83 -23.22 0.72 34.00
C SER A 83 -24.73 1.02 34.08
N VAL A 84 -25.47 0.84 32.99
CA VAL A 84 -26.92 1.08 32.95
C VAL A 84 -27.69 -0.16 33.40
N PHE A 85 -27.18 -1.36 33.11
CA PHE A 85 -27.86 -2.63 33.38
C PHE A 85 -27.37 -3.38 34.64
N ALA A 86 -26.22 -3.01 35.20
CA ALA A 86 -25.67 -3.56 36.46
C ALA A 86 -25.98 -2.63 37.64
#